data_AF-A0A1M4V7B7-F1
#
_entry.id   AF-A0A1M4V7B7-F1
#
_cell.length_a   1.000
_cell.length_b   1.000
_cell.length_c   1.000
_cell.angle_alpha   90.00
_cell.angle_beta   90.00
_cell.angle_gamma   90.00
#
_symmetry.space_group_name_H-M   'P 1'
#
loop_
_entity.id
_entity.type
_entity.pdbx_description
1 polymer ?
#
loop_
_entity_poly.entity_id
_entity_poly.type
_entity_poly.pdbx_seq_one_letter_code
_entity_poly.pdbx_strand_id
1 'polypeptide(L)'
;PQPAPVAQPAPLPQHGATPQTDSVQPLYSPAVSQSAVVGARDEVVPFSNIRRRTAEHMVRSKAISAHTLVSVEVDFEGVEKVRTSLREQFRKEEGFSLTYLPFISRAALEALRTYPRLNASVGDDALIIHKDIHLAIAVDLDLDGLIAPVIHNADTKRLTGLAREIHDLAHRARTKQLSADDIARGTFTITNPGPFGTMITYPIINQPQVAILSTDGIHRKPVVVRLPDGSETIGIHSVGVLAIAFDHRVIDGAYAAAFLARMREIIETWNWAQEF
;
A
#
# COMPACT_ATOMS: atom_id res chain seq x y z
N PRO A 1 -85.45 -7.47 32.39
CA PRO A 1 -85.68 -8.43 31.28
C PRO A 1 -84.33 -9.04 30.85
N GLN A 2 -84.19 -10.34 31.11
CA GLN A 2 -83.08 -11.29 30.88
C GLN A 2 -81.70 -10.78 30.38
N PRO A 3 -80.60 -11.09 31.10
CA PRO A 3 -79.26 -11.04 30.50
C PRO A 3 -79.10 -12.19 29.48
N ALA A 4 -78.52 -11.84 28.33
CA ALA A 4 -78.23 -12.77 27.23
C ALA A 4 -77.10 -13.77 27.59
N PRO A 5 -77.03 -14.94 26.94
CA PRO A 5 -76.20 -16.06 27.37
C PRO A 5 -74.71 -15.83 27.13
N VAL A 6 -73.89 -16.29 28.08
CA VAL A 6 -72.43 -16.34 27.97
C VAL A 6 -72.04 -17.41 26.95
N ALA A 7 -71.39 -17.01 25.86
CA ALA A 7 -70.85 -17.92 24.87
C ALA A 7 -69.63 -18.68 25.42
N GLN A 8 -69.64 -20.00 25.30
CA GLN A 8 -68.49 -20.85 25.63
C GLN A 8 -67.34 -20.62 24.63
N PRO A 9 -66.07 -20.62 25.09
CA PRO A 9 -64.94 -20.51 24.19
C PRO A 9 -64.73 -21.81 23.40
N ALA A 10 -64.56 -21.68 22.09
CA ALA A 10 -64.22 -22.78 21.19
C ALA A 10 -62.79 -23.29 21.44
N PRO A 11 -62.50 -24.59 21.24
CA PRO A 11 -61.18 -25.15 21.47
C PRO A 11 -60.16 -24.68 20.40
N LEU A 12 -58.96 -24.34 20.87
CA LEU A 12 -57.81 -23.95 20.05
C LEU A 12 -57.37 -25.11 19.13
N PRO A 13 -57.11 -24.87 17.83
CA PRO A 13 -56.46 -25.87 16.98
C PRO A 13 -54.99 -26.01 17.37
N GLN A 14 -54.62 -27.22 17.81
CA GLN A 14 -53.22 -27.62 17.99
C GLN A 14 -52.54 -27.71 16.62
N HIS A 15 -51.74 -26.70 16.27
CA HIS A 15 -50.75 -26.82 15.21
C HIS A 15 -49.43 -27.22 15.82
N GLY A 16 -49.17 -28.53 15.83
CA GLY A 16 -47.81 -29.05 15.89
C GLY A 16 -47.12 -28.77 14.56
N ALA A 17 -46.18 -27.85 14.57
CA ALA A 17 -45.15 -27.74 13.53
C ALA A 17 -43.92 -27.11 14.16
N THR A 18 -42.93 -27.95 14.46
CA THR A 18 -41.55 -27.55 14.71
C THR A 18 -41.05 -26.72 13.53
N PRO A 19 -40.44 -25.53 13.73
CA PRO A 19 -39.80 -24.84 12.63
C PRO A 19 -38.57 -25.66 12.23
N GLN A 20 -38.64 -26.30 11.06
CA GLN A 20 -37.47 -26.82 10.38
C GLN A 20 -36.57 -25.63 10.06
N THR A 21 -35.42 -25.60 10.71
CA THR A 21 -34.33 -24.72 10.38
C THR A 21 -33.77 -25.20 9.04
N ASP A 22 -34.22 -24.57 7.96
CA ASP A 22 -33.56 -24.68 6.66
C ASP A 22 -32.13 -24.16 6.83
N SER A 23 -31.20 -25.09 7.01
CA SER A 23 -29.78 -24.83 6.94
C SER A 23 -29.47 -24.36 5.53
N VAL A 24 -29.38 -23.04 5.34
CA VAL A 24 -28.83 -22.43 4.14
C VAL A 24 -27.36 -22.85 4.06
N GLN A 25 -27.09 -23.93 3.33
CA GLN A 25 -25.73 -24.26 2.95
C GLN A 25 -25.23 -23.18 1.99
N PRO A 26 -24.06 -22.56 2.21
CA PRO A 26 -23.51 -21.63 1.25
C PRO A 26 -23.21 -22.37 -0.06
N LEU A 27 -23.94 -22.00 -1.11
CA LEU A 27 -23.70 -22.39 -2.49
C LEU A 27 -22.42 -21.69 -2.99
N TYR A 28 -21.27 -22.15 -2.52
CA TYR A 28 -19.99 -21.89 -3.19
C TYR A 28 -19.37 -23.23 -3.54
N SER A 29 -19.77 -23.77 -4.69
CA SER A 29 -18.97 -24.77 -5.37
C SER A 29 -17.61 -24.13 -5.71
N PRO A 30 -16.46 -24.73 -5.33
CA PRO A 30 -15.18 -24.23 -5.78
C PRO A 30 -15.16 -24.26 -7.30
N ALA A 31 -14.95 -23.10 -7.93
CA ALA A 31 -14.78 -23.01 -9.36
C ALA A 31 -13.67 -23.99 -9.77
N VAL A 32 -14.04 -24.99 -10.59
CA VAL A 32 -13.08 -25.90 -11.21
C VAL A 32 -12.09 -25.03 -11.98
N SER A 33 -10.83 -24.98 -11.53
CA SER A 33 -9.77 -24.31 -12.28
C SER A 33 -9.62 -25.00 -13.63
N GLN A 34 -10.21 -24.43 -14.68
CA GLN A 34 -9.96 -24.88 -16.03
C GLN A 34 -8.48 -24.60 -16.31
N SER A 35 -7.70 -25.67 -16.41
CA SER A 35 -6.31 -25.57 -16.84
C SER A 35 -6.29 -25.03 -18.26
N ALA A 36 -5.46 -24.04 -18.53
CA ALA A 36 -5.31 -23.49 -19.88
C ALA A 36 -4.88 -24.61 -20.85
N VAL A 37 -5.52 -24.65 -22.02
CA VAL A 37 -5.13 -25.58 -23.10
C VAL A 37 -3.89 -25.00 -23.79
N VAL A 38 -2.79 -25.75 -23.79
CA VAL A 38 -1.54 -25.34 -24.47
C VAL A 38 -1.64 -25.67 -25.96
N GLY A 39 -1.55 -24.65 -26.81
CA GLY A 39 -1.57 -24.78 -28.26
C GLY A 39 -0.24 -25.29 -28.84
N ALA A 40 -0.28 -25.78 -30.07
CA ALA A 40 0.89 -26.38 -30.72
C ALA A 40 2.06 -25.41 -31.02
N ARG A 41 1.82 -24.09 -30.94
CA ARG A 41 2.86 -23.05 -31.15
C ARG A 41 3.20 -22.29 -29.87
N ASP A 42 2.61 -22.69 -28.74
CA ASP A 42 2.80 -21.98 -27.48
C ASP A 42 4.11 -22.40 -26.83
N GLU A 43 4.79 -21.44 -26.22
CA GLU A 43 5.95 -21.69 -25.37
C GLU A 43 5.50 -21.81 -23.92
N VAL A 44 5.90 -22.90 -23.25
CA VAL A 44 5.63 -23.11 -21.83
C VAL A 44 6.87 -22.74 -21.04
N VAL A 45 6.83 -21.58 -20.39
CA VAL A 45 7.91 -21.12 -19.49
C VAL A 45 7.60 -21.56 -18.06
N PRO A 46 8.40 -22.45 -17.44
CA PRO A 46 8.17 -22.89 -16.08
C PRO A 46 8.42 -21.77 -15.08
N PHE A 47 7.60 -21.69 -14.02
CA PHE A 47 7.83 -20.72 -12.96
C PHE A 47 9.11 -21.02 -12.17
N SER A 48 9.92 -19.99 -11.97
CA SER A 48 10.99 -20.02 -10.97
C SER A 48 10.41 -20.17 -9.55
N ASN A 49 11.24 -20.58 -8.59
CA ASN A 49 10.81 -20.71 -7.20
C ASN A 49 10.29 -19.37 -6.63
N ILE A 50 10.97 -18.26 -6.93
CA ILE A 50 10.53 -16.91 -6.55
C ILE A 50 9.16 -16.62 -7.13
N ARG A 51 8.98 -16.83 -8.45
CA ARG A 51 7.70 -16.57 -9.14
C ARG A 51 6.55 -17.38 -8.53
N ARG A 52 6.78 -18.66 -8.22
CA ARG A 52 5.77 -19.54 -7.60
C ARG A 52 5.35 -19.01 -6.22
N ARG A 53 6.30 -18.70 -5.35
CA ARG A 53 6.02 -18.16 -4.01
C ARG A 53 5.32 -16.81 -4.07
N THR A 54 5.75 -15.93 -4.97
CA THR A 54 5.08 -14.64 -5.20
C THR A 54 3.63 -14.85 -5.63
N ALA A 55 3.37 -15.76 -6.59
CA ALA A 55 2.02 -16.04 -7.06
C ALA A 55 1.10 -16.52 -5.92
N GLU A 56 1.57 -17.51 -5.14
CA GLU A 56 0.83 -18.03 -3.97
C GLU A 56 0.56 -16.92 -2.94
N HIS A 57 1.56 -16.09 -2.63
CA HIS A 57 1.44 -14.99 -1.66
C HIS A 57 0.46 -13.91 -2.12
N MET A 58 0.52 -13.51 -3.39
CA MET A 58 -0.36 -12.47 -3.95
C MET A 58 -1.83 -12.91 -4.00
N VAL A 59 -2.09 -14.15 -4.42
CA VAL A 59 -3.45 -14.73 -4.41
C VAL A 59 -3.98 -14.78 -2.98
N ARG A 60 -3.16 -15.26 -2.04
CA ARG A 60 -3.53 -15.28 -0.61
C ARG A 60 -3.84 -13.88 -0.08
N SER A 61 -3.04 -12.87 -0.43
CA SER A 61 -3.28 -11.50 0.00
C SER A 61 -4.63 -10.96 -0.48
N LYS A 62 -4.97 -11.15 -1.75
CA LYS A 62 -6.27 -10.75 -2.29
C LYS A 62 -7.44 -11.49 -1.66
N ALA A 63 -7.27 -12.78 -1.34
CA ALA A 63 -8.30 -13.56 -0.68
C ALA A 63 -8.53 -13.12 0.78
N ILE A 64 -7.49 -12.65 1.47
CA ILE A 64 -7.56 -12.23 2.88
C ILE A 64 -8.08 -10.80 3.02
N SER A 65 -7.53 -9.85 2.26
CA SER A 65 -7.81 -8.42 2.44
C SER A 65 -8.87 -7.89 1.49
N ALA A 66 -9.84 -7.17 2.04
CA ALA A 66 -10.82 -6.41 1.26
C ALA A 66 -10.15 -5.13 0.72
N HIS A 67 -9.35 -5.25 -0.33
CA HIS A 67 -8.56 -4.14 -0.82
C HIS A 67 -9.43 -2.99 -1.31
N THR A 68 -9.06 -1.77 -0.94
CA THR A 68 -9.55 -0.52 -1.54
C THR A 68 -8.36 0.39 -1.84
N LEU A 69 -8.54 1.35 -2.75
CA LEU A 69 -7.53 2.30 -3.18
C LEU A 69 -8.05 3.72 -3.01
N VAL A 70 -7.20 4.60 -2.48
CA VAL A 70 -7.37 6.06 -2.61
C VAL A 70 -6.05 6.67 -3.10
N SER A 71 -6.12 7.81 -3.77
CA SER A 71 -4.96 8.49 -4.34
C SER A 71 -5.04 10.00 -4.20
N VAL A 72 -3.88 10.65 -4.18
CA VAL A 72 -3.76 12.11 -4.18
C VAL A 72 -2.65 12.53 -5.15
N GLU A 73 -2.88 13.60 -5.90
CA GLU A 73 -1.80 14.27 -6.64
C GLU A 73 -1.00 15.15 -5.68
N VAL A 74 0.32 15.15 -5.85
CA VAL A 74 1.29 15.82 -4.97
C VAL A 74 2.26 16.64 -5.80
N ASP A 75 2.49 17.87 -5.37
CA ASP A 75 3.53 18.74 -5.91
C ASP A 75 4.88 18.48 -5.23
N PHE A 76 5.86 18.02 -6.01
CA PHE A 76 7.22 17.70 -5.58
C PHE A 76 8.22 18.81 -5.85
N GLU A 77 7.82 20.02 -6.26
CA GLU A 77 8.78 21.04 -6.71
C GLU A 77 9.75 21.46 -5.59
N GLY A 78 9.30 21.49 -4.33
CA GLY A 78 10.17 21.71 -3.17
C GLY A 78 11.27 20.64 -3.04
N VAL A 79 10.89 19.37 -3.20
CA VAL A 79 11.83 18.23 -3.24
C VAL A 79 12.76 18.35 -4.43
N GLU A 80 12.25 18.67 -5.62
CA GLU A 80 13.03 18.73 -6.85
C GLU A 80 14.13 19.79 -6.79
N LYS A 81 13.83 20.97 -6.22
CA LYS A 81 14.80 22.04 -6.02
C LYS A 81 15.99 21.58 -5.18
N VAL A 82 15.74 20.91 -4.06
CA VAL A 82 16.78 20.37 -3.17
C VAL A 82 17.53 19.21 -3.84
N ARG A 83 16.81 18.28 -4.45
CA ARG A 83 17.39 17.13 -5.15
C ARG A 83 18.35 17.58 -6.27
N THR A 84 17.96 18.60 -7.02
CA THR A 84 18.77 19.14 -8.12
C THR A 84 19.97 19.92 -7.62
N SER A 85 19.81 20.75 -6.59
CA SER A 85 20.92 21.55 -6.04
C SER A 85 22.01 20.69 -5.40
N LEU A 86 21.63 19.60 -4.74
CA LEU A 86 22.56 18.69 -4.06
C LEU A 86 23.05 17.52 -4.91
N ARG A 87 22.50 17.33 -6.12
CA ARG A 87 22.73 16.13 -6.96
C ARG A 87 24.21 15.75 -7.11
N GLU A 88 25.03 16.72 -7.47
CA GLU A 88 26.44 16.50 -7.78
C GLU A 88 27.26 16.23 -6.51
N GLN A 89 27.01 16.99 -5.45
CA GLN A 89 27.65 16.80 -4.15
C GLN A 89 27.29 15.44 -3.55
N PHE A 90 26.00 15.12 -3.49
CA PHE A 90 25.50 13.85 -2.96
C PHE A 90 26.10 12.67 -3.73
N ARG A 91 26.13 12.72 -5.06
CA ARG A 91 26.73 11.64 -5.86
C ARG A 91 28.22 11.47 -5.57
N LYS A 92 28.95 12.57 -5.36
CA LYS A 92 30.38 12.52 -5.02
C LYS A 92 30.63 11.92 -3.64
N GLU A 93 29.79 12.25 -2.66
CA GLU A 93 29.94 11.80 -1.27
C GLU A 93 29.44 10.37 -1.06
N GLU A 94 28.31 10.01 -1.66
CA GLU A 94 27.59 8.76 -1.42
C GLU A 94 27.87 7.68 -2.47
N GLY A 95 28.36 8.06 -3.65
CA GLY A 95 28.63 7.13 -4.76
C GLY A 95 27.38 6.71 -5.56
N PHE A 96 26.19 7.21 -5.23
CA PHE A 96 24.94 6.96 -5.96
C PHE A 96 24.08 8.22 -6.08
N SER A 97 23.05 8.19 -6.93
CA SER A 97 22.22 9.36 -7.21
C SER A 97 21.12 9.57 -6.16
N LEU A 98 20.88 10.83 -5.80
CA LEU A 98 19.74 11.22 -4.97
C LEU A 98 18.43 11.17 -5.79
N THR A 99 17.48 10.34 -5.36
CA THR A 99 16.18 10.13 -6.02
C THR A 99 15.03 10.69 -5.17
N TYR A 100 13.78 10.64 -5.66
CA TYR A 100 12.60 11.04 -4.89
C TYR A 100 12.20 10.05 -3.79
N LEU A 101 12.55 8.76 -3.95
CA LEU A 101 12.06 7.70 -3.07
C LEU A 101 12.47 7.88 -1.59
N PRO A 102 13.70 8.33 -1.24
CA PRO A 102 14.05 8.65 0.14
C PRO A 102 13.19 9.78 0.75
N PHE A 103 12.82 10.80 -0.03
CA PHE A 103 11.94 11.88 0.42
C PHE A 103 10.52 11.36 0.69
N ILE A 104 9.98 10.55 -0.23
CA ILE A 104 8.65 9.94 -0.06
C ILE A 104 8.64 8.99 1.13
N SER A 105 9.71 8.21 1.30
CA SER A 105 9.89 7.32 2.45
C SER A 105 9.91 8.11 3.76
N ARG A 106 10.70 9.19 3.83
CA ARG A 106 10.75 10.09 4.99
C ARG A 106 9.37 10.67 5.33
N ALA A 107 8.63 11.14 4.33
CA ALA A 107 7.28 11.66 4.51
C ALA A 107 6.28 10.59 4.97
N ALA A 108 6.37 9.37 4.42
CA ALA A 108 5.53 8.24 4.83
C ALA A 108 5.77 7.88 6.30
N LEU A 109 7.04 7.81 6.72
CA LEU A 109 7.40 7.50 8.11
C LEU A 109 6.84 8.53 9.09
N GLU A 110 6.92 9.83 8.77
CA GLU A 110 6.31 10.86 9.62
C GLU A 110 4.78 10.81 9.61
N ALA A 111 4.16 10.57 8.46
CA ALA A 111 2.70 10.41 8.39
C ALA A 111 2.23 9.18 9.18
N LEU A 112 2.96 8.06 9.15
CA LEU A 112 2.64 6.85 9.90
C LEU A 112 2.64 7.07 11.41
N ARG A 113 3.43 8.01 11.94
CA ARG A 113 3.37 8.39 13.37
C ARG A 113 2.02 9.02 13.74
N THR A 114 1.44 9.82 12.84
CA THR A 114 0.10 10.40 13.02
C THR A 114 -1.01 9.37 12.75
N TYR A 115 -0.77 8.45 11.81
CA TYR A 115 -1.75 7.45 11.36
C TYR A 115 -1.28 6.00 11.63
N PRO A 116 -1.05 5.62 12.91
CA PRO A 116 -0.38 4.36 13.24
C PRO A 116 -1.19 3.11 12.88
N ARG A 117 -2.51 3.22 12.66
CA ARG A 117 -3.33 2.06 12.24
C ARG A 117 -2.93 1.53 10.86
N LEU A 118 -2.26 2.34 10.03
CA LEU A 118 -1.71 1.88 8.75
C LEU A 118 -0.42 1.06 8.91
N ASN A 119 0.28 1.19 10.05
CA ASN A 119 1.43 0.38 10.43
C ASN A 119 0.97 -0.80 11.30
N ALA A 120 0.12 -1.67 10.74
CA ALA A 120 -0.55 -2.71 11.52
C ALA A 120 -0.69 -4.04 10.76
N SER A 121 -1.10 -5.06 11.50
CA SER A 121 -1.52 -6.36 10.99
C SER A 121 -2.85 -6.78 11.60
N VAL A 122 -3.58 -7.67 10.91
CA VAL A 122 -4.83 -8.23 11.42
C VAL A 122 -4.55 -9.55 12.13
N GLY A 123 -4.89 -9.62 13.42
CA GLY A 123 -4.97 -10.88 14.19
C GLY A 123 -6.37 -11.48 14.13
N ASP A 124 -6.67 -12.46 14.98
CA ASP A 124 -7.95 -13.21 14.90
C ASP A 124 -9.19 -12.33 15.06
N ASP A 125 -9.20 -11.42 16.06
CA ASP A 125 -10.30 -10.47 16.30
C ASP A 125 -9.76 -9.09 16.76
N ALA A 126 -8.56 -8.73 16.27
CA ALA A 126 -7.89 -7.52 16.71
C ALA A 126 -6.99 -6.91 15.62
N LEU A 127 -6.89 -5.59 15.63
CA LEU A 127 -5.87 -4.85 14.90
C LEU A 127 -4.61 -4.75 15.77
N ILE A 128 -3.51 -5.33 15.30
CA ILE A 128 -2.20 -5.29 15.95
C ILE A 128 -1.44 -4.10 15.38
N ILE A 129 -1.39 -3.00 16.11
CA ILE A 129 -0.66 -1.79 15.72
C ILE A 129 0.80 -1.91 16.13
N HIS A 130 1.72 -1.84 15.16
CA HIS A 130 3.16 -1.95 15.38
C HIS A 130 3.74 -0.59 15.79
N LYS A 131 4.61 -0.60 16.82
CA LYS A 131 5.27 0.62 17.30
C LYS A 131 6.55 0.93 16.52
N ASP A 132 7.30 -0.12 16.19
CA ASP A 132 8.42 0.00 15.26
C ASP A 132 7.89 0.06 13.82
N ILE A 133 8.53 0.90 13.00
CA ILE A 133 8.21 0.99 11.56
C ILE A 133 9.33 0.31 10.78
N HIS A 134 9.03 -0.87 10.25
CA HIS A 134 9.91 -1.62 9.35
C HIS A 134 9.42 -1.44 7.92
N LEU A 135 10.12 -0.61 7.14
CA LEU A 135 9.68 -0.17 5.83
C LEU A 135 10.17 -1.13 4.74
N ALA A 136 9.27 -1.87 4.14
CA ALA A 136 9.57 -2.70 2.97
C ALA A 136 9.55 -1.84 1.70
N ILE A 137 10.55 -2.00 0.84
CA ILE A 137 10.63 -1.32 -0.46
C ILE A 137 10.66 -2.38 -1.55
N ALA A 138 9.69 -2.37 -2.45
CA ALA A 138 9.66 -3.29 -3.57
C ALA A 138 10.79 -2.98 -4.56
N VAL A 139 11.58 -4.00 -4.90
CA VAL A 139 12.70 -3.93 -5.85
C VAL A 139 12.42 -4.88 -7.00
N ASP A 140 12.40 -4.31 -8.21
CA ASP A 140 12.38 -5.06 -9.46
C ASP A 140 13.70 -5.80 -9.67
N LEU A 141 13.60 -7.08 -10.03
CA LEU A 141 14.71 -7.97 -10.32
C LEU A 141 14.90 -8.07 -11.84
N ASP A 142 15.09 -6.92 -12.48
CA ASP A 142 15.30 -6.79 -13.93
C ASP A 142 14.18 -7.46 -14.74
N LEU A 143 12.91 -7.21 -14.37
CA LEU A 143 11.69 -7.79 -14.94
C LEU A 143 11.47 -9.29 -14.69
N ASP A 144 12.43 -10.01 -14.11
CA ASP A 144 12.32 -11.46 -13.83
C ASP A 144 11.56 -11.75 -12.52
N GLY A 145 11.29 -10.73 -11.71
CA GLY A 145 10.64 -10.89 -10.42
C GLY A 145 10.60 -9.60 -9.61
N LEU A 146 9.98 -9.71 -8.44
CA LEU A 146 9.90 -8.62 -7.47
C LEU A 146 10.17 -9.19 -6.08
N ILE A 147 10.97 -8.49 -5.30
CA ILE A 147 11.19 -8.79 -3.88
C ILE A 147 11.11 -7.51 -3.07
N ALA A 148 10.64 -7.58 -1.83
CA ALA A 148 10.46 -6.41 -0.97
C ALA A 148 11.36 -6.49 0.26
N PRO A 149 12.66 -6.13 0.15
CA PRO A 149 13.53 -6.00 1.29
C PRO A 149 13.08 -4.90 2.27
N VAL A 150 13.52 -5.00 3.52
CA VAL A 150 12.99 -4.26 4.67
C VAL A 150 14.09 -3.43 5.32
N ILE A 151 13.82 -2.14 5.45
CA ILE A 151 14.57 -1.18 6.24
C ILE A 151 14.04 -1.26 7.68
N HIS A 152 14.80 -1.87 8.59
CA HIS A 152 14.37 -2.06 9.97
C HIS A 152 14.43 -0.76 10.77
N ASN A 153 13.43 -0.42 11.60
CA ASN A 153 13.39 0.81 12.39
C ASN A 153 13.60 2.05 11.52
N ALA A 154 12.90 2.12 10.39
CA ALA A 154 13.11 3.12 9.36
C ALA A 154 12.86 4.55 9.86
N ASP A 155 11.95 4.73 10.82
CA ASP A 155 11.59 6.03 11.39
C ASP A 155 12.69 6.66 12.28
N THR A 156 13.69 5.88 12.67
CA THR A 156 14.88 6.35 13.41
C THR A 156 15.95 6.95 12.48
N LYS A 157 15.77 6.83 11.16
CA LYS A 157 16.77 7.23 10.17
C LYS A 157 16.45 8.60 9.59
N ARG A 158 17.51 9.37 9.35
CA ARG A 158 17.45 10.58 8.53
C ARG A 158 17.40 10.23 7.05
N LEU A 159 17.04 11.19 6.21
CA LEU A 159 16.88 11.00 4.77
C LEU A 159 18.12 10.38 4.10
N THR A 160 19.33 10.85 4.42
CA THR A 160 20.58 10.30 3.85
C THR A 160 20.79 8.83 4.25
N GLY A 161 20.49 8.47 5.49
CA GLY A 161 20.51 7.09 5.97
C GLY A 161 19.49 6.20 5.26
N LEU A 162 18.26 6.70 5.06
CA LEU A 162 17.25 6.00 4.26
C LEU A 162 17.72 5.80 2.82
N ALA A 163 18.32 6.83 2.20
CA ALA A 163 18.82 6.73 0.83
C ALA A 163 19.90 5.65 0.69
N ARG A 164 20.84 5.56 1.64
CA ARG A 164 21.87 4.50 1.69
C ARG A 164 21.25 3.11 1.81
N GLU A 165 20.31 2.92 2.72
CA GLU A 165 19.70 1.58 2.91
C GLU A 165 18.82 1.16 1.75
N ILE A 166 18.07 2.09 1.14
CA ILE A 166 17.32 1.83 -0.10
C ILE A 166 18.30 1.38 -1.20
N HIS A 167 19.42 2.08 -1.36
CA HIS A 167 20.42 1.75 -2.38
C HIS A 167 21.07 0.38 -2.13
N ASP A 168 21.52 0.12 -0.90
CA ASP A 168 22.15 -1.14 -0.51
C ASP A 168 21.20 -2.34 -0.69
N LEU A 169 19.97 -2.25 -0.16
CA LEU A 169 19.00 -3.33 -0.28
C LEU A 169 18.61 -3.58 -1.74
N ALA A 170 18.48 -2.52 -2.56
CA ALA A 170 18.22 -2.68 -3.99
C ALA A 170 19.39 -3.34 -4.72
N HIS A 171 20.64 -2.99 -4.37
CA HIS A 171 21.82 -3.65 -4.92
C HIS A 171 21.84 -5.13 -4.53
N ARG A 172 21.71 -5.46 -3.24
CA ARG A 172 21.71 -6.83 -2.73
C ARG A 172 20.55 -7.66 -3.25
N ALA A 173 19.39 -7.06 -3.51
CA ALA A 173 18.27 -7.73 -4.17
C ALA A 173 18.66 -8.21 -5.57
N ARG A 174 19.21 -7.31 -6.41
CA ARG A 174 19.61 -7.64 -7.79
C ARG A 174 20.79 -8.60 -7.84
N THR A 175 21.75 -8.48 -6.93
CA THR A 175 22.90 -9.39 -6.83
C THR A 175 22.62 -10.69 -6.09
N LYS A 176 21.37 -10.91 -5.62
CA LYS A 176 20.93 -12.10 -4.89
C LYS A 176 21.69 -12.33 -3.57
N GLN A 177 22.01 -11.25 -2.87
CA GLN A 177 22.75 -11.20 -1.60
C GLN A 177 21.88 -10.77 -0.41
N LEU A 178 20.55 -10.85 -0.54
CA LEU A 178 19.64 -10.64 0.59
C LEU A 178 19.68 -11.84 1.53
N SER A 179 19.74 -11.56 2.83
CA SER A 179 19.54 -12.54 3.89
C SER A 179 18.04 -12.74 4.16
N ALA A 180 17.71 -13.72 5.00
CA ALA A 180 16.33 -13.96 5.42
C ALA A 180 15.77 -12.79 6.27
N ASP A 181 16.60 -12.14 7.10
CA ASP A 181 16.15 -11.01 7.93
C ASP A 181 15.92 -9.75 7.08
N ASP A 182 16.60 -9.60 5.94
CA ASP A 182 16.39 -8.48 5.02
C ASP A 182 15.00 -8.49 4.38
N ILE A 183 14.26 -9.60 4.41
CA ILE A 183 12.92 -9.71 3.80
C ILE A 183 11.82 -10.00 4.82
N ALA A 184 12.18 -10.03 6.11
CA ALA A 184 11.28 -10.35 7.20
C ALA A 184 10.80 -9.08 7.93
N ARG A 185 9.72 -9.22 8.70
CA ARG A 185 9.23 -8.22 9.69
C ARG A 185 8.82 -6.86 9.12
N GLY A 186 8.68 -6.69 7.81
CA GLY A 186 8.12 -5.47 7.23
C GLY A 186 6.71 -5.19 7.75
N THR A 187 6.44 -3.96 8.17
CA THR A 187 5.15 -3.52 8.74
C THR A 187 4.38 -2.56 7.83
N PHE A 188 5.06 -1.92 6.89
CA PHE A 188 4.48 -1.10 5.83
C PHE A 188 5.31 -1.24 4.55
N THR A 189 4.68 -1.20 3.38
CA THR A 189 5.38 -1.36 2.09
C THR A 189 5.22 -0.14 1.20
N ILE A 190 6.29 0.25 0.51
CA ILE A 190 6.26 1.13 -0.65
C ILE A 190 6.62 0.31 -1.90
N THR A 191 5.84 0.47 -2.97
CA THR A 191 6.19 0.00 -4.30
C THR A 191 6.36 1.19 -5.25
N ASN A 192 7.36 1.14 -6.13
CA ASN A 192 7.73 2.26 -6.99
C ASN A 192 7.85 1.84 -8.47
N PRO A 193 6.73 1.76 -9.21
CA PRO A 193 6.74 1.65 -10.66
C PRO A 193 7.03 2.98 -11.38
N GLY A 194 7.26 4.09 -10.66
CA GLY A 194 7.55 5.41 -11.22
C GLY A 194 8.68 5.48 -12.26
N PRO A 195 9.77 4.67 -12.20
CA PRO A 195 10.76 4.61 -13.28
C PRO A 195 10.19 4.21 -14.65
N PHE A 196 9.02 3.55 -14.70
CA PHE A 196 8.31 3.19 -15.93
C PHE A 196 7.30 4.26 -16.38
N GLY A 197 7.17 5.37 -15.65
CA GLY A 197 6.26 6.46 -15.99
C GLY A 197 4.78 6.12 -15.83
N THR A 198 4.44 5.22 -14.90
CA THR A 198 3.05 4.88 -14.58
C THR A 198 2.30 6.08 -14.01
N MET A 199 0.98 6.14 -14.22
CA MET A 199 0.15 7.23 -13.69
C MET A 199 -0.36 6.93 -12.28
N ILE A 200 -1.02 5.79 -12.11
CA ILE A 200 -1.55 5.28 -10.84
C ILE A 200 -1.44 3.76 -10.90
N THR A 201 -0.78 3.17 -9.91
CA THR A 201 -0.76 1.72 -9.73
C THR A 201 -1.66 1.33 -8.56
N TYR A 202 -2.43 0.26 -8.73
CA TYR A 202 -3.18 -0.38 -7.64
C TYR A 202 -2.38 -1.55 -7.06
N PRO A 203 -1.55 -1.32 -6.04
CA PRO A 203 -0.72 -2.37 -5.46
C PRO A 203 -1.52 -3.42 -4.70
N ILE A 204 -0.98 -4.65 -4.63
CA ILE A 204 -1.48 -5.72 -3.76
C ILE A 204 -0.75 -5.61 -2.41
N ILE A 205 -1.51 -5.62 -1.32
CA ILE A 205 -1.01 -5.52 0.05
C ILE A 205 -0.04 -6.67 0.32
N ASN A 206 1.09 -6.38 0.95
CA ASN A 206 2.04 -7.39 1.36
C ASN A 206 1.63 -7.99 2.72
N GLN A 207 0.82 -9.04 2.71
CA GLN A 207 0.37 -9.71 3.94
C GLN A 207 1.55 -10.11 4.84
N PRO A 208 1.44 -9.95 6.18
CA PRO A 208 0.24 -9.61 6.95
C PRO A 208 0.04 -8.10 7.21
N GLN A 209 0.67 -7.22 6.44
CA GLN A 209 0.45 -5.77 6.55
C GLN A 209 -0.98 -5.40 6.14
N VAL A 210 -1.44 -4.22 6.55
CA VAL A 210 -2.78 -3.72 6.21
C VAL A 210 -2.78 -2.68 5.08
N ALA A 211 -1.61 -2.22 4.64
CA ALA A 211 -1.52 -1.18 3.62
C ALA A 211 -0.21 -1.26 2.81
N ILE A 212 -0.26 -0.71 1.59
CA ILE A 212 0.89 -0.53 0.70
C ILE A 212 0.72 0.77 -0.08
N LEU A 213 1.78 1.58 -0.11
CA LEU A 213 1.84 2.83 -0.87
C LEU A 213 2.46 2.57 -2.24
N SER A 214 1.81 3.03 -3.31
CA SER A 214 2.39 3.18 -4.63
C SER A 214 2.92 4.59 -4.82
N THR A 215 4.12 4.66 -5.39
CA THR A 215 4.73 5.88 -5.91
C THR A 215 4.89 5.73 -7.41
N ASP A 216 4.16 6.53 -8.17
CA ASP A 216 4.12 6.45 -9.63
C ASP A 216 5.00 7.55 -10.26
N GLY A 217 4.89 7.77 -11.56
CA GLY A 217 5.75 8.70 -12.30
C GLY A 217 5.62 10.14 -11.81
N ILE A 218 6.75 10.83 -11.65
CA ILE A 218 6.82 12.27 -11.37
C ILE A 218 7.23 12.98 -12.66
N HIS A 219 6.39 13.89 -13.13
CA HIS A 219 6.54 14.56 -14.41
C HIS A 219 6.41 16.07 -14.28
N ARG A 220 7.04 16.83 -15.20
CA ARG A 220 6.84 18.28 -15.28
C ARG A 220 5.42 18.56 -15.79
N LYS A 221 4.60 19.25 -14.99
CA LYS A 221 3.21 19.60 -15.33
C LYS A 221 2.96 21.10 -15.11
N PRO A 222 2.10 21.75 -15.91
CA PRO A 222 1.57 23.05 -15.56
C PRO A 222 0.69 22.95 -14.30
N VAL A 223 0.91 23.83 -13.33
CA VAL A 223 0.14 23.89 -12.08
C VAL A 223 -0.23 25.34 -11.76
N VAL A 224 -1.32 25.52 -11.00
CA VAL A 224 -1.67 26.82 -10.44
C VAL A 224 -0.84 27.04 -9.18
N VAL A 225 -0.07 28.13 -9.15
CA VAL A 225 0.76 28.53 -8.02
C VAL A 225 0.18 29.79 -7.40
N ARG A 226 0.00 29.79 -6.08
CA ARG A 226 -0.44 30.96 -5.33
C ARG A 226 0.76 31.82 -4.92
N LEU A 227 0.70 33.11 -5.22
CA LEU A 227 1.72 34.10 -4.89
C LEU A 227 1.50 34.69 -3.48
N PRO A 228 2.54 35.30 -2.87
CA PRO A 228 2.43 35.89 -1.52
C PRO A 228 1.35 36.97 -1.37
N ASP A 229 1.00 37.66 -2.46
CA ASP A 229 -0.06 38.66 -2.51
C ASP A 229 -1.47 38.05 -2.66
N GLY A 230 -1.56 36.72 -2.70
CA GLY A 230 -2.79 35.96 -2.83
C GLY A 230 -3.26 35.72 -4.26
N SER A 231 -2.58 36.30 -5.27
CA SER A 231 -2.88 36.08 -6.69
C SER A 231 -2.40 34.70 -7.17
N GLU A 232 -2.85 34.29 -8.35
CA GLU A 232 -2.54 32.99 -8.95
C GLU A 232 -1.75 33.15 -10.26
N THR A 233 -0.82 32.24 -10.51
CA THR A 233 -0.07 32.14 -11.77
C THR A 233 0.07 30.70 -12.21
N ILE A 234 0.46 30.46 -13.45
CA ILE A 234 0.76 29.11 -13.96
C ILE A 234 2.27 28.89 -13.85
N GLY A 235 2.67 27.91 -13.04
CA GLY A 235 4.04 27.40 -12.94
C GLY A 235 4.20 26.05 -13.63
N ILE A 236 5.45 25.62 -13.86
CA ILE A 236 5.75 24.24 -14.28
C ILE A 236 6.43 23.56 -13.12
N HIS A 237 5.76 22.60 -12.48
CA HIS A 237 6.28 21.91 -11.31
C HIS A 237 6.46 20.40 -11.58
N SER A 238 7.26 19.75 -10.75
CA SER A 238 7.37 18.29 -10.73
C SER A 238 6.20 17.71 -9.95
N VAL A 239 5.31 16.98 -10.61
CA VAL A 239 4.05 16.50 -10.02
C VAL A 239 3.92 14.99 -10.21
N GLY A 240 3.50 14.30 -9.16
CA GLY A 240 3.27 12.85 -9.17
C GLY A 240 2.02 12.47 -8.39
N VAL A 241 1.63 11.19 -8.48
CA VAL A 241 0.51 10.64 -7.71
C VAL A 241 1.04 9.68 -6.65
N LEU A 242 0.51 9.83 -5.45
CA LEU A 242 0.63 8.84 -4.38
C LEU A 242 -0.70 8.11 -4.26
N ALA A 243 -0.66 6.78 -4.28
CA ALA A 243 -1.85 5.95 -4.13
C ALA A 243 -1.63 4.91 -3.03
N ILE A 244 -2.59 4.73 -2.13
CA ILE A 244 -2.49 3.74 -1.05
C ILE A 244 -3.58 2.69 -1.23
N ALA A 245 -3.16 1.43 -1.34
CA ALA A 245 -4.05 0.29 -1.18
C ALA A 245 -4.08 -0.12 0.29
N PHE A 246 -5.27 -0.37 0.83
CA PHE A 246 -5.45 -0.74 2.23
C PHE A 246 -6.55 -1.78 2.40
N ASP A 247 -6.48 -2.50 3.51
CA ASP A 247 -7.45 -3.52 3.89
C ASP A 247 -8.69 -2.88 4.52
N HIS A 248 -9.78 -2.81 3.77
CA HIS A 248 -11.02 -2.15 4.18
C HIS A 248 -11.76 -2.91 5.31
N ARG A 249 -11.27 -4.09 5.74
CA ARG A 249 -11.75 -4.73 6.97
C ARG A 249 -11.39 -3.93 8.23
N VAL A 250 -10.28 -3.19 8.20
CA VAL A 250 -9.72 -2.53 9.40
C VAL A 250 -9.32 -1.07 9.20
N ILE A 251 -9.25 -0.59 7.95
CA ILE A 251 -8.97 0.81 7.62
C ILE A 251 -10.10 1.37 6.75
N ASP A 252 -10.66 2.51 7.16
CA ASP A 252 -11.67 3.22 6.36
C ASP A 252 -11.03 4.22 5.40
N GLY A 253 -11.73 4.51 4.30
CA GLY A 253 -11.27 5.45 3.27
C GLY A 253 -10.91 6.84 3.79
N ALA A 254 -11.64 7.37 4.78
CA ALA A 254 -11.33 8.66 5.38
C ALA A 254 -9.98 8.68 6.11
N TYR A 255 -9.61 7.58 6.78
CA TYR A 255 -8.34 7.46 7.50
C TYR A 255 -7.17 7.36 6.50
N ALA A 256 -7.33 6.55 5.46
CA ALA A 256 -6.34 6.43 4.38
C ALA A 256 -6.17 7.74 3.58
N ALA A 257 -7.27 8.44 3.29
CA ALA A 257 -7.23 9.74 2.62
C ALA A 257 -6.57 10.82 3.48
N ALA A 258 -6.82 10.83 4.79
CA ALA A 258 -6.17 11.76 5.72
C ALA A 258 -4.65 11.50 5.82
N PHE A 259 -4.23 10.23 5.82
CA PHE A 259 -2.81 9.87 5.71
C PHE A 259 -2.16 10.42 4.43
N LEU A 260 -2.79 10.23 3.26
CA LEU A 260 -2.28 10.79 2.01
C LEU A 260 -2.26 12.32 2.00
N ALA A 261 -3.29 12.96 2.58
CA ALA A 261 -3.32 14.42 2.72
C ALA A 261 -2.16 14.93 3.58
N ARG A 262 -1.83 14.22 4.67
CA ARG A 262 -0.67 14.52 5.51
C ARG A 262 0.64 14.31 4.77
N MET A 263 0.77 13.22 4.01
CA MET A 263 1.95 13.01 3.16
C MET A 263 2.13 14.13 2.14
N ARG A 264 1.06 14.54 1.46
CA ARG A 264 1.07 15.66 0.52
C ARG A 264 1.55 16.94 1.19
N GLU A 265 0.95 17.31 2.32
CA GLU A 265 1.34 18.49 3.10
C GLU A 265 2.84 18.46 3.45
N ILE A 266 3.33 17.32 3.96
CA ILE A 266 4.74 17.14 4.31
C ILE A 266 5.64 17.35 3.08
N ILE A 267 5.31 16.70 1.95
CA ILE A 267 6.11 16.79 0.72
C ILE A 267 6.15 18.22 0.17
N GLU A 268 5.00 18.90 0.18
CA GLU A 268 4.85 20.23 -0.41
C GLU A 268 5.45 21.35 0.45
N THR A 269 5.50 21.18 1.77
CA THR A 269 5.81 22.29 2.70
C THR A 269 7.07 22.11 3.54
N TRP A 270 7.59 20.88 3.70
CA TRP A 270 8.77 20.66 4.52
C TRP A 270 10.00 21.32 3.89
N ASN A 271 10.79 22.01 4.70
CA ASN A 271 12.13 22.44 4.33
C ASN A 271 13.10 21.25 4.19
N TRP A 272 13.05 20.61 3.03
CA TRP A 272 13.85 19.43 2.69
C TRP A 272 15.36 19.66 2.71
N ALA A 273 15.82 20.91 2.64
CA ALA A 273 17.25 21.22 2.73
C ALA A 273 17.83 20.93 4.13
N GLN A 274 17.00 20.88 5.18
CA GLN A 274 17.43 20.58 6.56
C GLN A 274 17.67 19.08 6.82
N GLU A 275 17.34 18.21 5.87
CA GLU A 275 17.55 16.75 5.97
C GLU A 275 18.97 16.31 5.53
N PHE A 276 19.80 17.26 5.10
CA PHE A 276 21.21 17.08 4.70
C PHE A 276 22.12 17.89 5.62
#